data_AF-A0A7W2LZX1-F1
#
_entry.id   AF-A0A7W2LZX1-F1
#
_cell.length_a   1.000
_cell.length_b   1.000
_cell.length_c   1.000
_cell.angle_alpha   90.00
_cell.angle_beta   90.00
_cell.angle_gamma   90.00
#
_symmetry.space_group_name_H-M   'P 1'
#
loop_
_entity.id
_entity.type
_entity.pdbx_description
1 polymer ?
#
loop_
_entity_poly.entity_id
_entity_poly.type
_entity_poly.pdbx_seq_one_letter_code
_entity_poly.pdbx_strand_id
1 'polypeptide(L)'
;MRLFAEAGGPRTCEDRLLLTLEQLELGVMVERAVGGEPAGLEGRLWRLGRSLWRLDEVDRLAARHIERLRAQRTVGVDEVETRLYYRLKLSATLDLPIEHDEMHYPGFAHVTSSDLLRARDQILANETPEQVIGSLAQRPFWEVHARERHPARFEHALQPLNERMESLEEQVSQGQIDDWTFALRCKALKYEYEQAERRLLLTLAQELHSRL
;
A
#
# COMPACT_ATOMS: atom_id res chain seq x y z
N MET A 1 -18.08 10.59 2.93
CA MET A 1 -18.31 9.99 1.60
C MET A 1 -17.55 10.77 0.52
N ARG A 2 -16.29 10.41 0.27
CA ARG A 2 -15.54 10.83 -0.93
C ARG A 2 -14.57 9.69 -1.29
N LEU A 3 -15.13 8.66 -1.90
CA LEU A 3 -14.40 7.70 -2.75
C LEU A 3 -14.75 8.08 -4.20
N PHE A 4 -13.98 7.59 -5.17
CA PHE A 4 -14.13 7.79 -6.62
C PHE A 4 -13.41 9.00 -7.24
N ALA A 5 -12.14 8.81 -7.56
CA ALA A 5 -11.57 9.26 -8.83
C ALA A 5 -10.19 8.63 -9.05
N GLU A 6 -10.11 7.37 -9.51
CA GLU A 6 -8.95 6.83 -10.23
C GLU A 6 -9.24 5.42 -10.79
N ALA A 7 -9.92 5.34 -11.94
CA ALA A 7 -10.27 4.05 -12.59
C ALA A 7 -10.11 4.08 -14.13
N GLY A 8 -9.12 4.79 -14.65
CA GLY A 8 -8.94 5.09 -16.08
C GLY A 8 -7.97 4.18 -16.86
N GLY A 9 -8.18 2.86 -16.88
CA GLY A 9 -7.49 1.94 -17.80
C GLY A 9 -8.39 0.75 -18.15
N PRO A 10 -8.22 0.08 -19.32
CA PRO A 10 -9.08 -1.01 -19.75
C PRO A 10 -8.82 -2.23 -18.84
N ARG A 11 -9.66 -2.36 -17.81
CA ARG A 11 -9.66 -3.48 -16.85
C ARG A 11 -10.96 -4.24 -17.03
N THR A 12 -10.91 -5.57 -16.97
CA THR A 12 -12.13 -6.38 -17.05
C THR A 12 -13.05 -6.04 -15.85
N CYS A 13 -14.36 -6.25 -16.00
CA CYS A 13 -15.31 -5.95 -14.92
C CYS A 13 -14.99 -6.74 -13.64
N GLU A 14 -14.44 -7.94 -13.78
CA GLU A 14 -14.00 -8.81 -12.67
C GLU A 14 -12.79 -8.22 -11.93
N ASP A 15 -11.77 -7.75 -12.66
CA ASP A 15 -10.63 -7.04 -12.05
C ASP A 15 -11.07 -5.79 -11.28
N ARG A 16 -12.08 -5.07 -11.80
CA ARG A 16 -12.64 -3.88 -11.15
C ARG A 16 -13.41 -4.21 -9.88
N LEU A 17 -14.14 -5.33 -9.86
CA LEU A 17 -14.85 -5.81 -8.67
C LEU A 17 -13.87 -6.22 -7.57
N LEU A 18 -12.82 -6.97 -7.92
CA LEU A 18 -11.79 -7.39 -6.97
C LEU A 18 -11.04 -6.20 -6.37
N LEU A 19 -10.59 -5.25 -7.19
CA LEU A 19 -9.94 -4.02 -6.72
C LEU A 19 -10.85 -3.19 -5.80
N THR A 20 -12.15 -3.13 -6.11
CA THR A 20 -13.11 -2.40 -5.27
C THR A 20 -13.29 -3.11 -3.92
N LEU A 21 -13.34 -4.44 -3.92
CA LEU A 21 -13.45 -5.23 -2.69
C LEU A 21 -12.21 -5.04 -1.81
N GLU A 22 -11.00 -5.15 -2.37
CA GLU A 22 -9.74 -4.92 -1.64
C GLU A 22 -9.69 -3.51 -1.02
N GLN A 23 -10.18 -2.50 -1.74
CA GLN A 23 -10.27 -1.12 -1.22
C GLN A 23 -11.30 -0.98 -0.09
N LEU A 24 -12.44 -1.67 -0.17
CA LEU A 24 -13.46 -1.66 0.87
C LEU A 24 -12.99 -2.39 2.13
N GLU A 25 -12.34 -3.55 1.98
CA GLU A 25 -11.76 -4.31 3.08
C GLU A 25 -10.71 -3.48 3.83
N LEU A 26 -9.79 -2.84 3.09
CA LEU A 26 -8.82 -1.92 3.66
C LEU A 26 -9.52 -0.75 4.39
N GLY A 27 -10.57 -0.20 3.79
CA GLY A 27 -11.38 0.86 4.40
C GLY A 27 -11.98 0.43 5.74
N VAL A 28 -12.56 -0.76 5.83
CA VAL A 28 -13.11 -1.32 7.08
C VAL A 28 -12.03 -1.52 8.14
N MET A 29 -10.85 -2.02 7.75
CA MET A 29 -9.71 -2.19 8.68
C MET A 29 -9.24 -0.86 9.25
N VAL A 30 -9.20 0.17 8.40
CA VAL A 30 -8.80 1.53 8.78
C VAL A 30 -9.83 2.16 9.71
N GLU A 31 -11.12 2.07 9.38
CA GLU A 31 -12.20 2.57 10.25
C GLU A 31 -12.15 1.92 11.64
N ARG A 32 -11.85 0.62 11.72
CA ARG A 32 -11.65 -0.06 13.01
C ARG A 32 -10.41 0.42 13.76
N ALA A 33 -9.31 0.70 13.04
CA ALA A 33 -8.11 1.24 13.65
C ALA A 33 -8.33 2.68 14.14
N VAL A 34 -9.13 3.48 13.44
CA VAL A 34 -9.37 4.90 13.74
C VAL A 34 -10.49 5.08 14.77
N GLY A 35 -11.58 4.31 14.70
CA GLY A 35 -12.81 4.46 15.49
C GLY A 35 -12.73 4.13 16.99
N GLY A 36 -11.54 3.84 17.52
CA GLY A 36 -11.30 3.72 18.96
C GLY A 36 -11.01 5.07 19.63
N GLU A 37 -10.74 5.05 20.94
CA GLU A 37 -10.32 6.25 21.68
C GLU A 37 -9.11 6.94 21.01
N PRO A 38 -9.04 8.29 20.99
CA PRO A 38 -7.91 9.02 20.41
C PRO A 38 -6.57 8.60 21.01
N ALA A 39 -6.58 8.24 22.30
CA ALA A 39 -5.44 7.63 22.96
C ALA A 39 -5.06 6.30 22.28
N GLY A 40 -3.80 6.22 21.83
CA GLY A 40 -3.26 5.01 21.20
C GLY A 40 -3.60 4.83 19.71
N LEU A 41 -4.18 5.83 19.06
CA LEU A 41 -4.41 5.80 17.60
C LEU A 41 -3.14 5.48 16.81
N GLU A 42 -2.03 6.16 17.13
CA GLU A 42 -0.74 5.96 16.44
C GLU A 42 -0.24 4.51 16.57
N GLY A 43 -0.41 3.89 17.75
CA GLY A 43 -0.08 2.48 17.96
C GLY A 43 -0.98 1.52 17.19
N ARG A 44 -2.27 1.86 17.02
CA ARG A 44 -3.20 1.06 16.19
C ARG A 44 -2.87 1.17 14.70
N LEU A 45 -2.55 2.38 14.22
CA LEU A 45 -2.12 2.60 12.84
C LEU A 45 -0.81 1.87 12.53
N TRP A 46 0.15 1.90 13.45
CA TRP A 46 1.39 1.14 13.32
C TRP A 46 1.14 -0.36 13.25
N ARG A 47 0.31 -0.90 14.16
CA ARG A 47 -0.04 -2.32 14.16
C ARG A 47 -0.69 -2.72 12.83
N LEU A 48 -1.65 -1.92 12.34
CA LEU A 48 -2.29 -2.17 11.04
C LEU A 48 -1.26 -2.15 9.90
N GLY A 49 -0.38 -1.14 9.85
CA GLY A 49 0.69 -1.05 8.84
C GLY A 49 1.62 -2.27 8.84
N ARG A 50 2.01 -2.74 10.04
CA ARG A 50 2.81 -3.95 10.23
C ARG A 50 2.09 -5.21 9.77
N SER A 51 0.83 -5.39 10.17
CA SER A 51 -0.01 -6.53 9.75
C SER A 51 -0.20 -6.58 8.24
N LEU A 52 -0.40 -5.42 7.60
CA LEU A 52 -0.50 -5.32 6.14
C LEU A 52 0.84 -5.58 5.44
N TRP A 53 1.97 -5.13 6.00
CA TRP A 53 3.28 -5.46 5.44
C TRP A 53 3.51 -6.98 5.44
N ARG A 54 3.17 -7.67 6.54
CA ARG A 54 3.25 -9.13 6.62
C ARG A 54 2.35 -9.81 5.61
N LEU A 55 1.13 -9.31 5.40
CA LEU A 55 0.21 -9.82 4.40
C LEU A 55 0.83 -9.72 2.99
N ASP A 56 1.43 -8.59 2.63
CA ASP A 56 2.13 -8.43 1.35
C ASP A 56 3.30 -9.41 1.18
N GLU A 57 4.04 -9.71 2.26
CA GLU A 57 5.11 -10.71 2.22
C GLU A 57 4.56 -12.13 2.03
N VAL A 58 3.45 -12.47 2.71
CA VAL A 58 2.76 -13.75 2.53
C VAL A 58 2.34 -13.92 1.07
N ASP A 59 1.76 -12.89 0.46
CA ASP A 59 1.34 -12.91 -0.94
C ASP A 59 2.52 -13.07 -1.90
N ARG A 60 3.63 -12.38 -1.62
CA ARG A 60 4.86 -12.52 -2.42
C ARG A 60 5.45 -13.93 -2.32
N LEU A 61 5.42 -14.55 -1.14
CA LEU A 61 5.88 -15.93 -0.97
C LEU A 61 4.94 -16.94 -1.63
N ALA A 62 3.62 -16.73 -1.56
CA ALA A 62 2.64 -17.55 -2.26
C ALA A 62 2.82 -17.46 -3.78
N ALA A 63 3.01 -16.26 -4.34
CA ALA A 63 3.28 -16.06 -5.76
C ALA A 63 4.56 -16.81 -6.22
N ARG A 64 5.66 -16.68 -5.47
CA ARG A 64 6.89 -17.45 -5.72
C ARG A 64 6.69 -18.96 -5.61
N HIS A 65 5.84 -19.41 -4.69
CA HIS A 65 5.48 -20.83 -4.59
C HIS A 65 4.79 -21.30 -5.87
N ILE A 66 3.78 -20.56 -6.33
CA ILE A 66 3.02 -20.88 -7.55
C ILE A 66 3.96 -20.92 -8.77
N GLU A 67 4.87 -19.96 -8.90
CA GLU A 67 5.88 -19.94 -9.96
C GLU A 67 6.75 -21.21 -9.96
N ARG A 68 7.18 -21.67 -8.77
CA ARG A 68 7.93 -22.94 -8.64
C ARG A 68 7.10 -24.14 -9.08
N LEU A 69 5.84 -24.24 -8.66
CA LEU A 69 4.96 -25.34 -9.04
C LEU A 69 4.71 -25.38 -10.55
N ARG A 70 4.52 -24.21 -11.18
CA ARG A 70 4.37 -24.05 -12.63
C ARG A 70 5.63 -24.50 -13.36
N ALA A 71 6.82 -24.10 -12.88
CA ALA A 71 8.09 -24.54 -13.45
C ALA A 71 8.29 -26.07 -13.36
N GLN A 72 7.75 -26.70 -12.32
CA GLN A 72 7.76 -28.15 -12.14
C GLN A 72 6.66 -28.90 -12.91
N ARG A 73 5.82 -28.17 -13.68
CA ARG A 73 4.66 -28.73 -14.41
C ARG A 73 3.67 -29.47 -13.50
N THR A 74 3.49 -28.98 -12.28
CA THR A 74 2.48 -29.50 -11.36
C THR A 74 1.09 -29.27 -11.95
N VAL A 75 0.27 -30.31 -12.01
CA VAL A 75 -1.10 -30.24 -12.54
C VAL A 75 -2.04 -29.77 -11.44
N GLY A 76 -3.01 -28.92 -11.77
CA GLY A 76 -4.06 -28.51 -10.83
C GLY A 76 -3.66 -27.39 -9.85
N VAL A 77 -2.62 -26.60 -10.18
CA VAL A 77 -2.23 -25.44 -9.37
C VAL A 77 -3.28 -24.35 -9.49
N ASP A 78 -4.04 -24.15 -8.43
CA ASP A 78 -4.96 -23.03 -8.30
C ASP A 78 -4.28 -21.89 -7.54
N GLU A 79 -4.05 -20.77 -8.24
CA GLU A 79 -3.37 -19.59 -7.69
C GLU A 79 -4.18 -18.91 -6.58
N VAL A 80 -5.51 -18.87 -6.72
CA VAL A 80 -6.39 -18.24 -5.73
C VAL A 80 -6.39 -19.09 -4.46
N GLU A 81 -6.63 -20.39 -4.58
CA GLU A 81 -6.65 -21.30 -3.42
C GLU A 81 -5.27 -21.37 -2.74
N THR A 82 -4.17 -21.35 -3.51
CA THR A 82 -2.82 -21.34 -2.92
C THR A 82 -2.57 -20.08 -2.09
N ARG A 83 -2.91 -18.90 -2.61
CA ARG A 83 -2.78 -17.62 -1.86
C ARG A 83 -3.68 -17.61 -0.63
N LEU A 84 -4.94 -18.02 -0.78
CA LEU A 84 -5.90 -18.10 0.32
C LEU A 84 -5.40 -19.03 1.42
N TYR A 85 -4.86 -20.21 1.05
CA TYR A 85 -4.28 -21.16 2.00
C TYR A 85 -3.14 -20.55 2.81
N TYR A 86 -2.22 -19.84 2.16
CA TYR A 86 -1.12 -19.14 2.83
C TYR A 86 -1.63 -18.08 3.82
N ARG A 87 -2.54 -17.20 3.37
CA ARG A 87 -3.14 -16.16 4.21
C ARG A 87 -3.84 -16.75 5.42
N LEU A 88 -4.74 -17.72 5.20
CA LEU A 88 -5.54 -18.34 6.26
C LEU A 88 -4.69 -19.11 7.27
N LYS A 89 -3.69 -19.88 6.81
CA LYS A 89 -2.86 -20.69 7.72
C LYS A 89 -1.84 -19.87 8.49
N LEU A 90 -1.45 -18.71 7.99
CA LEU A 90 -0.49 -17.82 8.66
C LEU A 90 -1.14 -16.69 9.46
N SER A 91 -2.45 -16.50 9.32
CA SER A 91 -3.20 -15.37 9.90
C SER A 91 -2.93 -15.15 11.39
N ALA A 92 -3.21 -16.17 12.21
CA ALA A 92 -3.04 -16.10 13.65
C ALA A 92 -1.58 -15.91 14.06
N THR A 93 -0.65 -16.59 13.36
CA THR A 93 0.78 -16.53 13.71
C THR A 93 1.47 -15.24 13.31
N LEU A 94 0.96 -14.55 12.30
CA LEU A 94 1.52 -13.31 11.76
C LEU A 94 0.65 -12.08 12.07
N ASP A 95 -0.43 -12.22 12.82
CA ASP A 95 -1.37 -11.14 13.12
C ASP A 95 -1.88 -10.46 11.83
N LEU A 96 -2.23 -11.27 10.82
CA LEU A 96 -2.68 -10.77 9.53
C LEU A 96 -4.09 -10.18 9.66
N PRO A 97 -4.39 -9.08 8.95
CA PRO A 97 -5.68 -8.41 9.07
C PRO A 97 -6.70 -9.07 8.13
N ILE A 98 -6.91 -10.38 8.26
CA ILE A 98 -7.89 -11.10 7.45
C ILE A 98 -9.05 -11.54 8.33
N GLU A 99 -10.28 -11.31 7.85
CA GLU A 99 -11.45 -11.94 8.45
C GLU A 99 -11.54 -13.37 7.92
N HIS A 100 -11.84 -14.31 8.82
CA HIS A 100 -11.78 -15.72 8.52
C HIS A 100 -12.75 -16.07 7.39
N ASP A 101 -12.22 -16.49 6.25
CA ASP A 101 -12.99 -17.13 5.21
C ASP A 101 -12.80 -18.65 5.29
N GLU A 102 -13.89 -19.40 5.20
CA GLU A 102 -13.81 -20.86 5.13
C GLU A 102 -13.22 -21.28 3.78
N MET A 103 -12.07 -21.93 3.80
CA MET A 103 -11.49 -22.48 2.57
C MET A 103 -12.16 -23.78 2.20
N HIS A 104 -12.86 -23.79 1.06
CA HIS A 104 -13.61 -24.96 0.61
C HIS A 104 -12.72 -26.11 0.10
N TYR A 105 -11.52 -25.82 -0.43
CA TYR A 105 -10.70 -26.84 -1.10
C TYR A 105 -9.20 -26.81 -0.75
N PRO A 106 -8.81 -27.07 0.51
CA PRO A 106 -7.41 -27.02 0.97
C PRO A 106 -6.45 -27.99 0.25
N GLY A 107 -6.98 -29.03 -0.41
CA GLY A 107 -6.20 -30.04 -1.11
C GLY A 107 -5.50 -29.57 -2.39
N PHE A 108 -5.93 -28.46 -3.00
CA PHE A 108 -5.39 -27.95 -4.28
C PHE A 108 -4.32 -26.88 -4.11
N ALA A 109 -4.02 -26.48 -2.86
CA ALA A 109 -3.01 -25.46 -2.60
C ALA A 109 -1.57 -25.98 -2.86
N HIS A 110 -1.36 -27.30 -2.84
CA HIS A 110 -0.02 -27.93 -2.92
C HIS A 110 0.99 -27.36 -1.89
N VAL A 111 0.50 -26.79 -0.78
CA VAL A 111 1.32 -26.19 0.28
C VAL A 111 1.49 -27.17 1.43
N THR A 112 2.73 -27.48 1.80
CA THR A 112 3.02 -28.32 2.97
C THR A 112 3.14 -27.50 4.25
N SER A 113 3.01 -28.14 5.40
CA SER A 113 3.29 -27.49 6.70
C SER A 113 4.72 -26.95 6.79
N SER A 114 5.70 -27.60 6.13
CA SER A 114 7.07 -27.10 6.09
C SER A 114 7.20 -25.82 5.27
N ASP A 115 6.41 -25.65 4.20
CA ASP A 115 6.41 -24.43 3.41
C ASP A 115 5.83 -23.25 4.22
N LEU A 116 4.78 -23.50 5.00
CA LEU A 116 4.18 -22.50 5.90
C LEU A 116 5.15 -22.07 7.01
N LEU A 117 5.80 -23.03 7.67
CA LEU A 117 6.78 -22.72 8.72
C LEU A 117 7.95 -21.91 8.18
N ARG A 118 8.48 -22.29 7.01
CA ARG A 118 9.56 -21.54 6.34
C ARG A 118 9.10 -20.13 5.98
N ALA A 119 7.89 -19.97 5.45
CA ALA A 119 7.34 -18.67 5.10
C ALA A 119 7.20 -17.77 6.34
N ARG A 120 6.63 -18.29 7.42
CA ARG A 120 6.53 -17.58 8.71
C ARG A 120 7.90 -17.12 9.19
N ASP A 121 8.87 -18.02 9.27
CA ASP A 121 10.19 -17.73 9.81
C ASP A 121 10.93 -16.71 8.95
N GLN A 122 10.79 -16.81 7.62
CA GLN A 122 11.35 -15.84 6.68
C GLN A 122 10.74 -14.44 6.86
N ILE A 123 9.41 -14.34 7.03
CA ILE A 123 8.73 -13.05 7.22
C ILE A 123 9.20 -12.41 8.52
N LEU A 124 9.18 -13.17 9.62
CA LEU A 124 9.58 -12.68 10.93
C LEU A 124 11.08 -12.29 10.98
N ALA A 125 11.94 -13.03 10.28
CA ALA A 125 13.37 -12.72 10.23
C ALA A 125 13.67 -11.48 9.38
N ASN A 126 12.87 -11.23 8.33
CA ASN A 126 13.07 -10.08 7.46
C ASN A 126 12.46 -8.81 8.03
N GLU A 127 11.43 -8.92 8.87
CA GLU A 127 10.70 -7.80 9.45
C GLU A 127 11.62 -6.84 10.20
N THR A 128 11.80 -5.66 9.62
CA THR A 128 12.56 -4.55 10.22
C THR A 128 11.68 -3.30 10.30
N PRO A 129 11.92 -2.40 11.27
CA PRO A 129 11.22 -1.11 11.33
C PRO A 129 11.27 -0.37 10.00
N GLU A 130 12.41 -0.37 9.31
CA GLU A 130 12.62 0.32 8.04
C GLU A 130 11.69 -0.21 6.93
N GLN A 131 11.48 -1.52 6.86
CA GLN A 131 10.55 -2.12 5.90
C GLN A 131 9.10 -1.79 6.22
N VAL A 132 8.72 -1.84 7.50
CA VAL A 132 7.35 -1.51 7.93
C VAL A 132 7.06 -0.03 7.69
N ILE A 133 8.00 0.86 8.03
CA ILE A 133 7.93 2.30 7.76
C ILE A 133 7.78 2.55 6.26
N GLY A 134 8.64 1.93 5.44
CA GLY A 134 8.59 2.08 3.98
C GLY A 134 7.28 1.58 3.37
N SER A 135 6.71 0.51 3.90
CA SER A 135 5.39 0.01 3.50
C SER A 135 4.27 0.94 3.94
N LEU A 136 4.26 1.36 5.21
CA LEU A 136 3.26 2.26 5.78
C LEU A 136 3.19 3.59 5.01
N ALA A 137 4.35 4.16 4.67
CA ALA A 137 4.47 5.41 3.93
C ALA A 137 3.79 5.38 2.54
N GLN A 138 3.56 4.20 1.98
CA GLN A 138 2.93 4.00 0.67
C GLN A 138 1.43 3.67 0.78
N ARG A 139 0.87 3.53 1.99
CA ARG A 139 -0.53 3.16 2.19
C ARG A 139 -1.44 4.39 2.04
N PRO A 140 -2.57 4.28 1.30
CA PRO A 140 -3.52 5.39 1.16
C PRO A 140 -4.09 5.89 2.50
N PHE A 141 -4.37 5.00 3.44
CA PHE A 141 -4.90 5.38 4.75
C PHE A 141 -3.89 6.20 5.57
N TRP A 142 -2.61 5.90 5.40
CA TRP A 142 -1.54 6.63 6.06
C TRP A 142 -1.45 8.05 5.51
N GLU A 143 -1.56 8.20 4.20
CA GLU A 143 -1.59 9.51 3.56
C GLU A 143 -2.75 10.37 4.07
N VAL A 144 -3.96 9.81 4.12
CA VAL A 144 -5.14 10.52 4.65
C VAL A 144 -4.88 10.99 6.08
N HIS A 145 -4.45 10.08 6.96
CA HIS A 145 -4.14 10.41 8.35
C HIS A 145 -3.04 11.48 8.48
N ALA A 146 -1.95 11.34 7.72
CA ALA A 146 -0.84 12.26 7.72
C ALA A 146 -1.25 13.68 7.31
N ARG A 147 -2.08 13.80 6.26
CA ARG A 147 -2.61 15.09 5.78
C ARG A 147 -3.54 15.74 6.78
N GLU A 148 -4.43 14.97 7.40
CA GLU A 148 -5.34 15.48 8.43
C GLU A 148 -4.57 15.97 9.67
N ARG A 149 -3.51 15.24 10.05
CA ARG A 149 -2.75 15.55 11.27
C ARG A 149 -1.71 16.65 11.09
N HIS A 150 -1.16 16.80 9.88
CA HIS A 150 -0.06 17.71 9.57
C HIS A 150 -0.29 18.57 8.31
N PRO A 151 -1.45 19.24 8.15
CA PRO A 151 -1.79 19.98 6.92
C PRO A 151 -0.74 21.04 6.56
N ALA A 152 -0.25 21.79 7.56
CA ALA A 152 0.78 22.82 7.37
C ALA A 152 2.09 22.29 6.75
N ARG A 153 2.47 21.03 6.99
CA ARG A 153 3.68 20.45 6.38
C ARG A 153 3.48 20.15 4.89
N PHE A 154 2.28 19.74 4.50
CA PHE A 154 1.93 19.52 3.09
C PHE A 154 1.78 20.86 2.35
N GLU A 155 1.16 21.86 2.98
CA GLU A 155 1.09 23.22 2.43
C GLU A 155 2.49 23.81 2.18
N HIS A 156 3.40 23.65 3.15
CA HIS A 156 4.79 24.08 3.00
C HIS A 156 5.52 23.30 1.88
N ALA A 157 5.23 22.00 1.71
CA ALA A 157 5.79 21.22 0.60
C ALA A 157 5.22 21.63 -0.78
N LEU A 158 4.00 22.15 -0.81
CA LEU A 158 3.32 22.63 -2.02
C LEU A 158 3.76 24.04 -2.43
N GLN A 159 4.16 24.89 -1.49
CA GLN A 159 4.50 26.29 -1.76
C GLN A 159 5.52 26.48 -2.90
N PRO A 160 6.65 25.74 -2.97
CA PRO A 160 7.59 25.89 -4.08
C PRO A 160 7.01 25.49 -5.44
N LEU A 161 6.03 24.58 -5.47
CA LEU A 161 5.34 24.21 -6.71
C LEU A 161 4.49 25.36 -7.21
N ASN A 162 3.72 26.01 -6.32
CA ASN A 162 2.84 27.13 -6.67
C ASN A 162 3.65 28.30 -7.24
N GLU A 163 4.72 28.72 -6.55
CA GLU A 163 5.59 29.82 -6.98
C GLU A 163 6.22 29.54 -8.37
N ARG A 164 6.64 28.30 -8.63
CA ARG A 164 7.20 27.92 -9.93
C ARG A 164 6.14 27.80 -11.02
N MET A 165 4.92 27.37 -10.69
CA MET A 165 3.81 27.30 -11.64
C MET A 165 3.42 28.71 -12.11
N GLU A 166 3.27 29.66 -11.18
CA GLU A 166 3.00 31.07 -11.48
C GLU A 166 4.08 31.66 -12.42
N SER A 167 5.36 31.38 -12.13
CA SER A 167 6.46 31.82 -13.00
C SER A 167 6.41 31.20 -14.41
N LEU A 168 5.99 29.93 -14.54
CA LEU A 168 5.84 29.29 -15.86
C LEU A 168 4.67 29.89 -16.66
N GLU A 169 3.54 30.15 -16.00
CA GLU A 169 2.39 30.80 -16.62
C GLU A 169 2.74 32.22 -17.10
N GLU A 170 3.51 32.97 -16.30
CA GLU A 170 4.03 34.28 -16.70
C GLU A 170 4.94 34.18 -17.93
N GLN A 171 5.89 33.23 -17.95
CA GLN A 171 6.78 33.02 -19.11
C GLN A 171 6.00 32.70 -20.40
N VAL A 172 4.93 31.90 -20.33
CA VAL A 172 4.05 31.61 -21.47
C VAL A 172 3.33 32.89 -21.92
N SER A 173 2.74 33.63 -20.99
CA SER A 173 2.01 34.87 -21.31
C SER A 173 2.90 35.94 -21.95
N GLN A 174 4.19 35.96 -21.60
CA GLN A 174 5.20 36.86 -22.16
C GLN A 174 5.82 36.32 -23.46
N GLY A 175 5.39 35.13 -23.93
CA GLY A 175 5.92 34.49 -25.14
C GLY A 175 7.37 34.03 -25.02
N GLN A 176 7.89 33.87 -23.81
CA GLN A 176 9.27 33.46 -23.55
C GLN A 176 9.47 31.95 -23.74
N ILE A 177 8.41 31.16 -23.55
CA ILE A 177 8.38 29.72 -23.78
C ILE A 177 7.14 29.33 -24.58
N ASP A 178 7.24 28.27 -25.37
CA ASP A 178 6.12 27.71 -26.11
C ASP A 178 5.31 26.71 -25.27
N ASP A 179 4.13 26.35 -25.76
CA ASP A 179 3.20 25.43 -25.08
C ASP A 179 3.85 24.06 -24.80
N TRP A 180 4.71 23.58 -25.70
CA TRP A 180 5.42 22.31 -25.53
C TRP A 180 6.40 22.38 -24.36
N THR A 181 7.20 23.43 -24.27
CA THR A 181 8.13 23.66 -23.16
C THR A 181 7.37 23.84 -21.85
N PHE A 182 6.26 24.56 -21.87
CA PHE A 182 5.39 24.71 -20.70
C PHE A 182 4.89 23.35 -20.20
N ALA A 183 4.28 22.54 -21.08
CA ALA A 183 3.77 21.21 -20.71
C ALA A 183 4.87 20.28 -20.16
N LEU A 184 6.06 20.31 -20.76
CA LEU A 184 7.22 19.53 -20.29
C LEU A 184 7.65 19.97 -18.88
N ARG A 185 7.73 21.27 -18.62
CA ARG A 185 8.11 21.81 -17.31
C ARG A 185 7.05 21.57 -16.24
N CYS A 186 5.77 21.69 -16.57
CA CYS A 186 4.67 21.33 -15.67
C CYS A 186 4.72 19.85 -15.28
N LYS A 187 5.04 18.95 -16.22
CA LYS A 187 5.23 17.53 -15.93
C LYS A 187 6.41 17.29 -14.98
N ALA A 188 7.53 17.98 -15.19
CA ALA A 188 8.70 17.88 -14.31
C ALA A 188 8.38 18.39 -12.89
N LEU A 189 7.72 19.54 -12.78
CA LEU A 189 7.27 20.10 -11.51
C LEU A 189 6.32 19.17 -10.75
N LYS A 190 5.34 18.57 -11.45
CA LYS A 190 4.44 17.57 -10.85
C LYS A 190 5.23 16.40 -10.29
N TYR A 191 6.20 15.87 -11.03
CA TYR A 191 7.04 14.77 -10.57
C TYR A 191 7.88 15.16 -9.34
N GLU A 192 8.47 16.36 -9.32
CA GLU A 192 9.21 16.87 -8.15
C GLU A 192 8.32 16.95 -6.89
N TYR A 193 7.09 17.45 -7.04
CA TYR A 193 6.12 17.51 -5.95
C TYR A 193 5.75 16.12 -5.45
N GLU A 194 5.45 15.17 -6.33
CA GLU A 194 5.15 13.78 -5.96
C GLU A 194 6.31 13.14 -5.17
N GLN A 195 7.57 13.44 -5.53
CA GLN A 195 8.73 12.97 -4.77
C GLN A 195 8.88 13.67 -3.41
N ALA A 196 8.60 14.97 -3.33
CA ALA A 196 8.61 15.70 -2.06
C ALA A 196 7.53 15.16 -1.11
N GLU A 197 6.34 14.90 -1.62
CA GLU A 197 5.22 14.35 -0.87
C GLU A 197 5.50 12.94 -0.35
N ARG A 198 6.03 12.05 -1.19
CA ARG A 198 6.45 10.70 -0.77
C ARG A 198 7.52 10.74 0.32
N ARG A 199 8.49 11.65 0.23
CA ARG A 199 9.51 11.85 1.28
C ARG A 199 8.90 12.36 2.58
N LEU A 200 7.92 13.26 2.51
CA LEU A 200 7.20 13.76 3.68
C LEU A 200 6.41 12.64 4.36
N LEU A 201 5.68 11.82 3.58
CA LEU A 201 4.94 10.67 4.10
C LEU A 201 5.86 9.65 4.80
N LEU A 202 7.04 9.39 4.22
CA LEU A 202 8.06 8.54 4.83
C LEU A 202 8.58 9.12 6.14
N THR A 203 8.90 10.42 6.14
CA THR A 203 9.39 11.13 7.34
C THR A 203 8.37 11.08 8.47
N LEU A 204 7.08 11.31 8.16
CA LEU A 204 6.01 11.23 9.14
C LEU A 204 5.84 9.80 9.69
N ALA A 205 6.04 8.77 8.86
CA ALA A 205 5.97 7.37 9.31
C ALA A 205 7.13 7.02 10.26
N GLN A 206 8.33 7.55 10.00
CA GLN A 206 9.48 7.45 10.89
C GLN A 206 9.22 8.14 12.23
N GLU A 207 8.68 9.37 12.19
CA GLU A 207 8.32 10.14 13.39
C GLU A 207 7.20 9.45 14.19
N LEU A 208 6.25 8.77 13.54
CA LEU A 208 5.26 7.96 14.23
C LEU A 208 5.93 6.78 14.94
N HIS A 209 6.80 6.03 14.26
CA HIS A 209 7.47 4.88 14.85
C HIS A 209 8.35 5.27 16.05
N SER A 210 9.06 6.40 16.00
CA SER A 210 9.95 6.84 17.08
C SER A 210 9.23 7.28 18.37
N ARG A 211 7.91 7.47 18.30
CA ARG A 211 7.06 7.87 19.44
C ARG A 211 6.35 6.69 20.12
N LEU A 212 6.48 5.49 19.57
CA LEU A 212 5.92 4.24 20.11
C LEU A 212 6.92 3.54 21.04
#